data_AF-A0A0D6LR11-F1
#
_entry.id   AF-A0A0D6LR11-F1
#
_cell.length_a   1.000
_cell.length_b   1.000
_cell.length_c   1.000
_cell.angle_alpha   90.00
_cell.angle_beta   90.00
_cell.angle_gamma   90.00
#
_symmetry.space_group_name_H-M   'P 1'
#
loop_
_entity.id
_entity.type
_entity.pdbx_description
1 polymer ?
#
loop_
_entity_poly.entity_id
_entity_poly.type
_entity_poly.pdbx_seq_one_letter_code
_entity_poly.pdbx_strand_id
1 'polypeptide(L)'
;MPNAQDLIREVLVKSVEKRLMGNRQFGFMLSGGLDSSLIASIATKFLMKKPIAFSVGFEDSPDLENARRVAEFLDIPHEVLVITPQQCIDVIPDVIYALETFDPLVIRCGIPHYLLCKHIAKTSEVKVLLSGEGADELFGSYAYMQRAPNAFHLHKEILRRLNHLHQYDVLRCDRSTSCHGLEIRVPFLDKRFIDLVARLPPTYKLIPRKLEKFLLRSAFEGWLPEEVLWRSKEGFSEALGKTDLGDIVHRHASTVISEQMFAERADRFPDRVPETPEEYWYRQIFEDTFHYGKVGPLVHTKVYR
;
A
#
# COMPACT_ATOMS: atom_id res chain seq x y z
N MET A 1 -7.28 -20.95 -27.40
CA MET A 1 -6.78 -19.66 -26.88
C MET A 1 -6.64 -19.79 -25.38
N PRO A 2 -5.59 -19.26 -24.73
CA PRO A 2 -5.51 -19.25 -23.27
C PRO A 2 -6.75 -18.55 -22.71
N ASN A 3 -7.31 -19.08 -21.63
CA ASN A 3 -8.41 -18.41 -20.94
C ASN A 3 -7.89 -17.15 -20.23
N ALA A 4 -8.79 -16.31 -19.71
CA ALA A 4 -8.39 -15.05 -19.06
C ALA A 4 -7.45 -15.29 -17.86
N GLN A 5 -7.65 -16.37 -17.11
CA GLN A 5 -6.82 -16.76 -15.97
C GLN A 5 -5.38 -17.07 -16.40
N ASP A 6 -5.20 -17.85 -17.46
CA ASP A 6 -3.88 -18.21 -17.98
C ASP A 6 -3.12 -16.98 -18.45
N LEU A 7 -3.80 -16.06 -19.14
CA LEU A 7 -3.19 -14.83 -19.63
C LEU A 7 -2.79 -13.88 -18.48
N ILE A 8 -3.62 -13.76 -17.45
CA ILE A 8 -3.30 -13.01 -16.23
C ILE A 8 -2.08 -13.59 -15.52
N ARG A 9 -2.06 -14.91 -15.33
CA ARG A 9 -0.95 -15.62 -14.71
C ARG A 9 0.34 -15.39 -15.50
N GLU A 10 0.31 -15.66 -16.81
CA GLU A 10 1.49 -15.56 -17.67
C GLU A 10 2.09 -14.15 -17.67
N VAL A 11 1.26 -13.12 -17.85
CA VAL A 11 1.76 -11.75 -17.94
C VAL A 11 2.23 -11.22 -16.58
N LEU A 12 1.58 -11.59 -15.47
CA LEU A 12 2.08 -11.23 -14.14
C LEU A 12 3.39 -11.95 -13.81
N VAL A 13 3.51 -13.24 -14.15
CA VAL A 13 4.75 -14.00 -13.97
C VAL A 13 5.91 -13.35 -14.72
N LYS A 14 5.72 -13.02 -16.00
CA LYS A 14 6.72 -12.29 -16.82
C LYS A 14 7.02 -10.90 -16.26
N SER A 15 6.04 -10.24 -15.65
CA SER A 15 6.21 -8.95 -14.99
C SER A 15 7.10 -9.03 -13.74
N VAL A 16 6.96 -10.09 -12.95
CA VAL A 16 7.81 -10.36 -11.79
C VAL A 16 9.21 -10.75 -12.24
N GLU A 17 9.34 -11.73 -13.14
CA GLU A 17 10.61 -12.24 -13.62
C GLU A 17 11.51 -11.12 -14.16
N LYS A 18 10.98 -10.24 -15.02
CA LYS A 18 11.78 -9.12 -15.54
C LYS A 18 12.24 -8.14 -14.45
N ARG A 19 11.58 -8.10 -13.30
CA ARG A 19 11.93 -7.28 -12.12
C ARG A 19 12.85 -8.00 -11.15
N LEU A 20 13.31 -9.19 -11.47
CA LEU A 20 14.39 -9.86 -10.73
C LEU A 20 15.77 -9.59 -11.38
N MET A 21 15.87 -8.57 -12.25
CA MET A 21 17.13 -8.14 -12.83
C MET A 21 18.09 -7.60 -11.75
N GLY A 22 19.34 -8.07 -11.76
CA GLY A 22 20.40 -7.62 -10.87
C GLY A 22 20.91 -8.68 -9.90
N ASN A 23 22.07 -8.41 -9.29
CA ASN A 23 22.80 -9.36 -8.43
C ASN A 23 22.67 -9.04 -6.94
N ARG A 24 21.74 -8.14 -6.57
CA ARG A 24 21.51 -7.74 -5.18
C ARG A 24 20.59 -8.74 -4.49
N GLN A 25 20.62 -8.75 -3.16
CA GLN A 25 19.66 -9.52 -2.39
C GLN A 25 18.28 -8.87 -2.48
N PHE A 26 17.30 -9.66 -2.90
CA PHE A 26 15.91 -9.27 -2.97
C PHE A 26 15.21 -9.51 -1.63
N GLY A 27 14.28 -8.62 -1.29
CA GLY A 27 13.32 -8.83 -0.22
C GLY A 27 11.89 -8.56 -0.68
N PHE A 28 10.94 -8.96 0.14
CA PHE A 28 9.51 -8.77 -0.12
C PHE A 28 8.88 -7.97 0.99
N MET A 29 8.06 -6.99 0.62
CA MET A 29 7.11 -6.38 1.55
C MET A 29 5.90 -7.28 1.67
N LEU A 30 5.84 -8.09 2.73
CA LEU A 30 4.83 -9.13 2.90
C LEU A 30 3.80 -8.71 3.94
N SER A 31 2.65 -8.25 3.52
CA SER A 31 1.54 -7.90 4.43
C SER A 31 0.66 -9.11 4.79
N GLY A 32 0.89 -10.28 4.18
CA GLY A 32 -0.01 -11.43 4.32
C GLY A 32 -1.32 -11.30 3.55
N GLY A 33 -1.55 -10.19 2.83
CA GLY A 33 -2.65 -10.03 1.88
C GLY A 33 -2.37 -10.73 0.54
N LEU A 34 -3.39 -10.82 -0.31
CA LEU A 34 -3.31 -11.51 -1.61
C LEU A 34 -2.12 -11.01 -2.46
N ASP A 35 -1.98 -9.70 -2.63
CA ASP A 35 -1.15 -9.14 -3.68
C ASP A 35 0.34 -9.31 -3.39
N SER A 36 0.77 -8.93 -2.18
CA SER A 36 2.15 -9.10 -1.73
C SER A 36 2.54 -10.58 -1.69
N SER A 37 1.63 -11.45 -1.27
CA SER A 37 1.83 -12.90 -1.24
C SER A 37 2.00 -13.48 -2.64
N LEU A 38 1.20 -13.05 -3.63
CA LEU A 38 1.36 -13.47 -5.02
C LEU A 38 2.71 -13.04 -5.59
N ILE A 39 3.14 -11.80 -5.35
CA ILE A 39 4.45 -11.33 -5.80
C ILE A 39 5.58 -12.16 -5.17
N ALA A 40 5.52 -12.41 -3.86
CA ALA A 40 6.49 -13.25 -3.16
C ALA A 40 6.52 -14.68 -3.73
N SER A 41 5.35 -15.31 -3.89
CA SER A 41 5.21 -16.67 -4.42
C SER A 41 5.77 -16.81 -5.84
N ILE A 42 5.44 -15.86 -6.73
CA ILE A 42 5.98 -15.86 -8.09
C ILE A 42 7.49 -15.66 -8.05
N ALA A 43 7.99 -14.65 -7.33
CA ALA A 43 9.40 -14.30 -7.34
C ALA A 43 10.29 -15.42 -6.79
N THR A 44 9.88 -16.08 -5.69
CA THR A 44 10.63 -17.19 -5.08
C THR A 44 10.88 -18.34 -6.06
N LYS A 45 10.02 -18.57 -7.05
CA LYS A 45 10.21 -19.63 -8.07
C LYS A 45 11.38 -19.36 -9.03
N PHE A 46 11.81 -18.11 -9.17
CA PHE A 46 12.86 -17.71 -10.12
C PHE A 46 14.18 -17.30 -9.43
N LEU A 47 14.18 -17.18 -8.11
CA LEU A 47 15.35 -16.73 -7.35
C LEU A 47 16.20 -17.93 -6.91
N MET A 48 17.50 -17.88 -7.24
CA MET A 48 18.48 -18.86 -6.77
C MET A 48 18.84 -18.69 -5.29
N LYS A 49 18.91 -17.43 -4.82
CA LYS A 49 19.12 -17.09 -3.41
C LYS A 49 17.78 -16.82 -2.75
N LYS A 50 17.53 -17.46 -1.60
CA LYS A 50 16.30 -17.23 -0.83
C LYS A 50 16.14 -15.73 -0.52
N PRO A 51 15.02 -15.10 -0.91
CA PRO A 51 14.69 -13.73 -0.54
C PRO A 51 14.31 -13.65 0.94
N ILE A 52 14.28 -12.45 1.50
CA ILE A 52 13.80 -12.21 2.88
C ILE A 52 12.44 -11.51 2.81
N ALA A 53 11.44 -12.05 3.49
CA ALA A 53 10.16 -11.38 3.69
C ALA A 53 10.25 -10.43 4.89
N PHE A 54 9.63 -9.25 4.76
CA PHE A 54 9.54 -8.26 5.83
C PHE A 54 8.09 -7.85 6.05
N SER A 55 7.67 -7.81 7.31
CA SER A 55 6.34 -7.37 7.72
C SER A 55 6.42 -6.36 8.86
N VAL A 56 5.37 -5.55 9.01
CA VAL A 56 5.24 -4.57 10.07
C VAL A 56 3.80 -4.56 10.59
N GLY A 57 3.63 -4.41 11.89
CA GLY A 57 2.31 -4.33 12.51
C GLY A 57 2.39 -4.14 14.03
N PHE A 58 1.24 -3.94 14.68
CA PHE A 58 1.16 -4.06 16.13
C PHE A 58 1.27 -5.54 16.55
N GLU A 59 1.56 -5.78 17.82
CA GLU A 59 1.81 -7.13 18.35
C GLU A 59 0.66 -8.11 18.09
N ASP A 60 -0.58 -7.61 18.05
CA ASP A 60 -1.81 -8.38 17.86
C ASP A 60 -2.34 -8.36 16.41
N SER A 61 -1.53 -7.92 15.44
CA SER A 61 -1.93 -7.81 14.04
C SER A 61 -2.26 -9.19 13.41
N PRO A 62 -3.47 -9.36 12.83
CA PRO A 62 -3.80 -10.57 12.09
C PRO A 62 -2.99 -10.69 10.78
N ASP A 63 -2.56 -9.57 10.20
CA ASP A 63 -1.73 -9.56 8.98
C ASP A 63 -0.34 -10.16 9.22
N LEU A 64 0.24 -9.96 10.41
CA LEU A 64 1.52 -10.59 10.77
C LEU A 64 1.44 -12.11 10.77
N GLU A 65 0.35 -12.66 11.30
CA GLU A 65 0.12 -14.10 11.32
C GLU A 65 -0.05 -14.67 9.91
N ASN A 66 -0.79 -13.97 9.05
CA ASN A 66 -0.93 -14.39 7.66
C ASN A 66 0.38 -14.27 6.86
N ALA A 67 1.17 -13.23 7.11
CA ALA A 67 2.49 -13.09 6.51
C ALA A 67 3.43 -14.24 6.92
N ARG A 68 3.39 -14.66 8.19
CA ARG A 68 4.15 -15.84 8.66
C ARG A 68 3.75 -17.11 7.90
N ARG A 69 2.45 -17.39 7.77
CA ARG A 69 1.96 -18.55 7.01
C ARG A 69 2.45 -18.56 5.57
N VAL A 70 2.43 -17.41 4.90
CA VAL A 70 2.94 -17.30 3.53
C VAL A 70 4.44 -17.51 3.48
N ALA A 71 5.21 -16.93 4.41
CA ALA A 71 6.65 -17.12 4.45
C ALA A 71 7.04 -18.59 4.73
N GLU A 72 6.33 -19.26 5.63
CA GLU A 72 6.48 -20.70 5.92
C GLU A 72 6.15 -21.55 4.70
N PHE A 73 5.02 -21.27 4.03
CA PHE A 73 4.64 -21.97 2.80
C PHE A 73 5.68 -21.82 1.68
N LEU A 74 6.32 -20.65 1.59
CA LEU A 74 7.35 -20.36 0.59
C LEU A 74 8.76 -20.81 1.02
N ASP A 75 8.94 -21.28 2.26
CA ASP A 75 10.23 -21.65 2.84
C ASP A 75 11.28 -20.52 2.72
N ILE A 76 10.90 -19.29 3.10
CA ILE A 76 11.76 -18.11 3.08
C ILE A 76 11.91 -17.49 4.49
N PRO A 77 13.09 -16.91 4.80
CA PRO A 77 13.27 -16.13 6.03
C PRO A 77 12.25 -14.99 6.13
N HIS A 78 11.71 -14.78 7.33
CA HIS A 78 10.71 -13.74 7.61
C HIS A 78 11.12 -12.92 8.82
N GLU A 79 11.19 -11.60 8.63
CA GLU A 79 11.49 -10.63 9.67
C GLU A 79 10.25 -9.77 9.94
N VAL A 80 9.86 -9.68 11.21
CA VAL A 80 8.67 -8.95 11.65
C VAL A 80 9.09 -7.79 12.52
N LEU A 81 8.75 -6.57 12.11
CA LEU A 81 8.88 -5.37 12.92
C LEU A 81 7.56 -5.13 13.69
N VAL A 82 7.61 -5.32 15.00
CA VAL A 82 6.51 -4.92 15.89
C VAL A 82 6.70 -3.45 16.26
N ILE A 83 5.70 -2.62 15.99
CA ILE A 83 5.71 -1.18 16.28
C ILE A 83 4.77 -0.84 17.44
N THR A 84 5.01 0.29 18.11
CA THR A 84 4.17 0.80 19.19
C THR A 84 3.41 2.07 18.78
N PRO A 85 2.26 2.38 19.41
CA PRO A 85 1.53 3.62 19.14
C PRO A 85 2.39 4.88 19.28
N GLN A 86 3.30 4.90 20.26
CA GLN A 86 4.19 6.05 20.47
C GLN A 86 5.19 6.20 19.32
N GLN A 87 5.79 5.09 18.84
CA GLN A 87 6.67 5.14 17.68
C GLN A 87 5.95 5.65 16.43
N CYS A 88 4.67 5.29 16.25
CA CYS A 88 3.85 5.79 15.17
C CYS A 88 3.63 7.31 15.24
N ILE A 89 3.44 7.86 16.45
CA ILE A 89 3.29 9.30 16.65
C ILE A 89 4.61 10.04 16.42
N ASP A 90 5.70 9.57 17.04
CA ASP A 90 7.00 10.24 17.03
C ASP A 90 7.60 10.36 15.62
N VAL A 91 7.26 9.43 14.72
CA VAL A 91 7.81 9.40 13.36
C VAL A 91 7.04 10.27 12.37
N ILE A 92 5.88 10.83 12.73
CA ILE A 92 5.03 11.60 11.81
C ILE A 92 5.77 12.78 11.15
N PRO A 93 6.58 13.59 11.85
CA PRO A 93 7.35 14.65 11.20
C PRO A 93 8.32 14.14 10.12
N ASP A 94 9.02 13.04 10.40
CA ASP A 94 9.90 12.39 9.42
C ASP A 94 9.13 11.86 8.21
N VAL A 95 7.94 11.28 8.44
CA VAL A 95 7.07 10.75 7.38
C VAL A 95 6.56 11.90 6.50
N ILE A 96 6.08 13.00 7.08
CA ILE A 96 5.61 14.17 6.33
C ILE A 96 6.75 14.75 5.49
N TYR A 97 7.95 14.84 6.07
CA TYR A 97 9.14 15.28 5.35
C TYR A 97 9.47 14.35 4.18
N ALA A 98 9.48 13.04 4.39
CA ALA A 98 9.81 12.07 3.34
C ALA A 98 8.76 12.04 2.23
N LEU A 99 7.47 12.09 2.58
CA LEU A 99 6.36 11.96 1.63
C LEU A 99 5.98 13.26 0.95
N GLU A 100 6.39 14.41 1.51
CA GLU A 100 6.09 15.73 0.95
C GLU A 100 4.57 15.95 0.76
N THR A 101 3.76 15.48 1.71
CA THR A 101 2.29 15.59 1.69
C THR A 101 1.71 15.76 3.09
N PHE A 102 0.48 16.27 3.15
CA PHE A 102 -0.35 16.34 4.36
C PHE A 102 -1.67 15.56 4.21
N ASP A 103 -1.80 14.70 3.19
CA ASP A 103 -2.97 13.84 3.03
C ASP A 103 -3.02 12.77 4.14
N PRO A 104 -4.10 12.72 4.97
CA PRO A 104 -4.12 11.85 6.13
C PRO A 104 -4.01 10.36 5.80
N LEU A 105 -4.62 9.91 4.71
CA LEU A 105 -4.59 8.50 4.34
C LEU A 105 -3.18 8.10 3.91
N VAL A 106 -2.54 8.94 3.09
CA VAL A 106 -1.16 8.70 2.63
C VAL A 106 -0.18 8.68 3.81
N ILE A 107 -0.32 9.59 4.77
CA ILE A 107 0.54 9.63 5.97
C ILE A 107 0.30 8.41 6.86
N ARG A 108 -0.96 8.08 7.20
CA ARG A 108 -1.27 6.91 8.03
C ARG A 108 -0.72 5.62 7.43
N CYS A 109 -0.86 5.43 6.11
CA CYS A 109 -0.29 4.29 5.40
C CYS A 109 1.24 4.34 5.31
N GLY A 110 1.80 5.56 5.32
CA GLY A 110 3.23 5.83 5.26
C GLY A 110 3.98 5.54 6.56
N ILE A 111 3.37 5.74 7.73
CA ILE A 111 3.99 5.49 9.04
C ILE A 111 4.58 4.07 9.17
N PRO A 112 3.80 2.98 9.03
CA PRO A 112 4.36 1.63 9.16
C PRO A 112 5.33 1.30 8.03
N HIS A 113 5.10 1.81 6.81
CA HIS A 113 5.99 1.62 5.67
C HIS A 113 7.37 2.24 5.94
N TYR A 114 7.40 3.52 6.34
CA TYR A 114 8.62 4.25 6.68
C TYR A 114 9.39 3.55 7.80
N LEU A 115 8.72 3.16 8.88
CA LEU A 115 9.34 2.43 9.99
C LEU A 115 9.95 1.09 9.54
N LEU A 116 9.24 0.34 8.69
CA LEU A 116 9.75 -0.91 8.13
C LEU A 116 10.97 -0.69 7.24
N CYS A 117 10.93 0.29 6.34
CA CYS A 117 12.07 0.61 5.48
C CYS A 117 13.29 1.10 6.28
N LYS A 118 13.08 1.94 7.29
CA LYS A 118 14.13 2.38 8.22
C LYS A 118 14.77 1.21 8.95
N HIS A 119 13.96 0.23 9.34
CA HIS A 119 14.42 -1.01 9.98
C HIS A 119 15.23 -1.88 9.02
N ILE A 120 14.70 -2.20 7.83
CA ILE A 120 15.37 -2.99 6.79
C ILE A 120 16.73 -2.38 6.45
N ALA A 121 16.80 -1.06 6.24
CA ALA A 121 18.03 -0.37 5.90
C ALA A 121 19.12 -0.46 7.00
N LYS A 122 18.71 -0.67 8.26
CA LYS A 122 19.61 -0.81 9.41
C LYS A 122 19.99 -2.25 9.72
N THR A 123 19.09 -3.20 9.51
CA THR A 123 19.24 -4.60 9.97
C THR A 123 19.58 -5.58 8.85
N SER A 124 19.42 -5.18 7.58
CA SER A 124 19.52 -6.08 6.44
C SER A 124 20.41 -5.56 5.31
N GLU A 125 20.98 -6.49 4.55
CA GLU A 125 21.71 -6.25 3.30
C GLU A 125 20.77 -6.11 2.07
N VAL A 126 19.46 -6.29 2.27
CA VAL A 126 18.45 -6.13 1.21
C VAL A 126 18.44 -4.69 0.73
N LYS A 127 18.54 -4.51 -0.59
CA LYS A 127 18.46 -3.19 -1.24
C LYS A 127 17.31 -3.07 -2.24
N VAL A 128 16.77 -4.20 -2.70
CA VAL A 128 15.68 -4.23 -3.67
C VAL A 128 14.51 -4.99 -3.06
N LEU A 129 13.40 -4.28 -2.86
CA LEU A 129 12.15 -4.80 -2.36
C LEU A 129 11.17 -5.00 -3.51
N LEU A 130 10.32 -6.02 -3.42
CA LEU A 130 9.14 -6.15 -4.26
C LEU A 130 7.87 -5.97 -3.41
N SER A 131 6.87 -5.27 -3.97
CA SER A 131 5.57 -5.04 -3.33
C SER A 131 4.41 -5.30 -4.29
N GLY A 132 3.22 -5.53 -3.72
CA GLY A 132 1.95 -5.77 -4.42
C GLY A 132 1.17 -4.51 -4.82
N GLU A 133 1.74 -3.31 -4.70
CA GLU A 133 1.04 -2.05 -5.03
C GLU A 133 0.51 -2.03 -6.46
N GLY A 134 -0.66 -1.40 -6.65
CA GLY A 134 -1.32 -1.26 -7.95
C GLY A 134 -2.35 -2.36 -8.26
N ALA A 135 -2.34 -3.46 -7.51
CA ALA A 135 -3.29 -4.54 -7.72
C ALA A 135 -4.73 -4.09 -7.46
N ASP A 136 -4.97 -3.33 -6.39
CA ASP A 136 -6.32 -2.91 -6.03
C ASP A 136 -6.94 -1.94 -7.03
N GLU A 137 -6.14 -1.02 -7.55
CA GLU A 137 -6.55 -0.05 -8.54
C GLU A 137 -6.81 -0.74 -9.88
N LEU A 138 -5.99 -1.72 -10.27
CA LEU A 138 -6.17 -2.44 -11.53
C LEU A 138 -7.40 -3.34 -11.55
N PHE A 139 -7.66 -4.03 -10.44
CA PHE A 139 -8.78 -4.97 -10.29
C PHE A 139 -10.02 -4.33 -9.66
N GLY A 140 -9.93 -3.08 -9.23
CA GLY A 140 -11.02 -2.29 -8.68
C GLY A 140 -11.63 -2.88 -7.41
N SER A 141 -10.79 -3.33 -6.49
CA SER A 141 -11.17 -4.20 -5.37
C SER A 141 -11.35 -3.49 -4.04
N TYR A 142 -11.20 -2.17 -3.97
CA TYR A 142 -11.64 -1.44 -2.80
C TYR A 142 -13.15 -1.63 -2.59
N ALA A 143 -13.58 -1.73 -1.32
CA ALA A 143 -14.97 -2.04 -0.99
C ALA A 143 -15.99 -1.11 -1.66
N TYR A 144 -15.68 0.19 -1.80
CA TYR A 144 -16.56 1.14 -2.50
C TYR A 144 -16.59 0.92 -4.02
N MET A 145 -15.49 0.47 -4.64
CA MET A 145 -15.44 0.17 -6.07
C MET A 145 -16.27 -1.07 -6.40
N GLN A 146 -16.27 -2.06 -5.52
CA GLN A 146 -17.11 -3.26 -5.65
C GLN A 146 -18.61 -2.97 -5.48
N ARG A 147 -18.97 -1.75 -5.03
CA ARG A 147 -20.36 -1.23 -5.00
C ARG A 147 -20.70 -0.37 -6.22
N ALA A 148 -19.84 -0.34 -7.25
CA ALA A 148 -20.10 0.43 -8.46
C ALA A 148 -21.46 0.04 -9.09
N PRO A 149 -22.24 1.00 -9.62
CA PRO A 149 -23.56 0.72 -10.18
C PRO A 149 -23.55 -0.31 -11.32
N ASN A 150 -22.47 -0.34 -12.10
CA ASN A 150 -22.23 -1.33 -13.14
C ASN A 150 -20.75 -1.37 -13.54
N ALA A 151 -20.42 -2.33 -14.40
CA ALA A 151 -19.07 -2.60 -14.88
C ALA A 151 -18.40 -1.38 -15.58
N PHE A 152 -19.18 -0.54 -16.27
CA PHE A 152 -18.68 0.68 -16.90
C PHE A 152 -18.22 1.72 -15.86
N HIS A 153 -19.01 1.93 -14.80
CA HIS A 153 -18.64 2.85 -13.72
C HIS A 153 -17.39 2.37 -12.97
N LEU A 154 -17.28 1.05 -12.72
CA LEU A 154 -16.06 0.47 -12.16
C LEU A 154 -14.85 0.77 -13.03
N HIS A 155 -14.96 0.56 -14.35
CA HIS A 155 -13.85 0.79 -15.26
C HIS A 155 -13.40 2.25 -15.29
N LYS A 156 -14.35 3.20 -15.32
CA LYS A 156 -14.05 4.64 -15.25
C LYS A 156 -13.29 4.98 -13.97
N GLU A 157 -13.69 4.40 -12.84
CA GLU A 157 -13.01 4.61 -11.57
C GLU A 157 -11.61 3.98 -11.54
N ILE A 158 -11.43 2.78 -12.10
CA ILE A 158 -10.11 2.15 -12.28
C ILE A 158 -9.18 3.09 -13.06
N LEU A 159 -9.62 3.61 -14.21
CA LEU A 159 -8.80 4.51 -15.02
C LEU A 159 -8.48 5.82 -14.29
N ARG A 160 -9.45 6.38 -13.55
CA ARG A 160 -9.21 7.56 -12.72
C ARG A 160 -8.16 7.27 -11.65
N ARG A 161 -8.26 6.14 -10.95
CA ARG A 161 -7.29 5.73 -9.91
C ARG A 161 -5.89 5.56 -10.47
N LEU A 162 -5.75 4.88 -11.61
CA LEU A 162 -4.46 4.70 -12.29
C LEU A 162 -3.81 6.05 -12.68
N ASN A 163 -4.60 7.02 -13.12
CA ASN A 163 -4.09 8.36 -13.46
C ASN A 163 -3.58 9.15 -12.25
N HIS A 164 -4.12 8.88 -11.05
CA HIS A 164 -3.74 9.60 -9.83
C HIS A 164 -2.76 8.83 -8.95
N LEU A 165 -2.43 7.58 -9.29
CA LEU A 165 -1.64 6.68 -8.43
C LEU A 165 -0.30 7.28 -7.97
N HIS A 166 0.32 8.07 -8.84
CA HIS A 166 1.59 8.77 -8.58
C HIS A 166 1.50 9.85 -7.49
N GLN A 167 0.30 10.16 -6.99
CA GLN A 167 0.03 11.14 -5.94
C GLN A 167 -0.33 10.47 -4.61
N TYR A 168 -0.49 9.14 -4.60
CA TYR A 168 -1.01 8.36 -3.47
C TYR A 168 -0.12 7.16 -3.19
N ASP A 169 -0.58 5.95 -3.52
CA ASP A 169 0.07 4.69 -3.20
C ASP A 169 1.49 4.60 -3.75
N VAL A 170 1.71 5.06 -4.99
CA VAL A 170 3.06 5.07 -5.59
C VAL A 170 3.94 6.17 -4.99
N LEU A 171 3.38 7.33 -4.64
CA LEU A 171 4.13 8.38 -3.93
C LEU A 171 4.63 7.84 -2.59
N ARG A 172 3.72 7.27 -1.77
CA ARG A 172 4.07 6.65 -0.49
C ARG A 172 5.13 5.57 -0.68
N CYS A 173 4.90 4.67 -1.63
CA CYS A 173 5.75 3.51 -1.86
C CYS A 173 7.17 3.92 -2.27
N ASP A 174 7.29 4.83 -3.24
CA ASP A 174 8.57 5.36 -3.70
C ASP A 174 9.30 6.15 -2.61
N ARG A 175 8.62 7.10 -1.98
CA ARG A 175 9.24 8.02 -1.01
C ARG A 175 9.64 7.35 0.29
N SER A 176 8.81 6.44 0.83
CA SER A 176 9.11 5.71 2.07
C SER A 176 10.30 4.75 1.92
N THR A 177 10.55 4.26 0.70
CA THR A 177 11.64 3.32 0.43
C THR A 177 12.92 4.06 0.08
N SER A 178 12.83 5.03 -0.84
CA SER A 178 13.98 5.79 -1.34
C SER A 178 14.65 6.64 -0.27
N CYS A 179 13.91 7.19 0.71
CA CYS A 179 14.50 7.96 1.81
C CYS A 179 15.40 7.13 2.74
N HIS A 180 15.37 5.80 2.61
CA HIS A 180 16.23 4.86 3.33
C HIS A 180 17.23 4.11 2.42
N GLY A 181 17.42 4.59 1.17
CA GLY A 181 18.35 3.99 0.22
C GLY A 181 17.92 2.59 -0.25
N LEU A 182 16.61 2.32 -0.23
CA LEU A 182 16.01 1.09 -0.73
C LEU A 182 15.32 1.36 -2.07
N GLU A 183 15.38 0.40 -2.97
CA GLU A 183 14.64 0.40 -4.23
C GLU A 183 13.39 -0.47 -4.08
N ILE A 184 12.24 0.02 -4.56
CA ILE A 184 10.99 -0.74 -4.58
C ILE A 184 10.56 -1.05 -6.01
N ARG A 185 10.11 -2.28 -6.23
CA ARG A 185 9.60 -2.77 -7.52
C ARG A 185 8.16 -3.23 -7.37
N VAL A 186 7.30 -2.77 -8.28
CA VAL A 186 5.84 -2.98 -8.24
C VAL A 186 5.37 -3.71 -9.51
N PRO A 187 5.35 -5.07 -9.50
CA PRO A 187 5.06 -5.86 -10.70
C PRO A 187 3.65 -5.66 -11.26
N PHE A 188 2.66 -5.39 -10.42
CA PHE A 188 1.30 -5.09 -10.91
C PHE A 188 1.27 -3.86 -11.82
N LEU A 189 2.16 -2.88 -11.63
CA LEU A 189 2.24 -1.67 -12.45
C LEU A 189 3.14 -1.81 -13.69
N ASP A 190 3.34 -3.04 -14.17
CA ASP A 190 3.96 -3.29 -15.47
C ASP A 190 3.10 -2.78 -16.62
N LYS A 191 3.70 -2.03 -17.56
CA LYS A 191 2.99 -1.54 -18.76
C LYS A 191 2.19 -2.62 -19.48
N ARG A 192 2.73 -3.84 -19.65
CA ARG A 192 2.03 -4.95 -20.32
C ARG A 192 0.92 -5.53 -19.45
N PHE A 193 1.13 -5.59 -18.13
CA PHE A 193 0.10 -6.07 -17.22
C PHE A 193 -1.04 -5.06 -17.08
N ILE A 194 -0.73 -3.77 -16.95
CA ILE A 194 -1.70 -2.66 -16.99
C ILE A 194 -2.49 -2.71 -18.30
N ASP A 195 -1.82 -2.79 -19.46
CA ASP A 195 -2.50 -2.82 -20.76
C ASP A 195 -3.44 -4.03 -20.88
N LEU A 196 -3.00 -5.22 -20.46
CA LEU A 196 -3.85 -6.40 -20.40
C LEU A 196 -5.07 -6.17 -19.49
N VAL A 197 -4.84 -5.83 -18.21
CA VAL A 197 -5.90 -5.76 -17.21
C VAL A 197 -6.86 -4.61 -17.51
N ALA A 198 -6.38 -3.47 -18.01
CA ALA A 198 -7.22 -2.34 -18.40
C ALA A 198 -8.14 -2.68 -19.59
N ARG A 199 -7.69 -3.53 -20.53
CA ARG A 199 -8.48 -3.95 -21.71
C ARG A 199 -9.44 -5.09 -21.44
N LEU A 200 -9.31 -5.81 -20.32
CA LEU A 200 -10.27 -6.85 -19.97
C LEU A 200 -11.68 -6.24 -19.83
N PRO A 201 -12.73 -6.93 -20.32
CA PRO A 201 -14.10 -6.51 -20.06
C PRO A 201 -14.30 -6.32 -18.56
N PRO A 202 -14.82 -5.17 -18.08
CA PRO A 202 -14.87 -4.90 -16.64
C PRO A 202 -15.78 -5.86 -15.86
N THR A 203 -16.60 -6.65 -16.56
CA THR A 203 -17.36 -7.79 -16.01
C THR A 203 -16.48 -8.91 -15.45
N TYR A 204 -15.20 -8.98 -15.82
CA TYR A 204 -14.22 -9.86 -15.17
C TYR A 204 -13.74 -9.35 -13.80
N LYS A 205 -14.05 -8.09 -13.46
CA LYS A 205 -13.62 -7.42 -12.22
C LYS A 205 -14.77 -7.11 -11.28
N LEU A 206 -15.97 -6.92 -11.83
CA LEU A 206 -17.23 -6.79 -11.08
C LEU A 206 -18.05 -8.06 -11.26
N ILE A 207 -17.86 -9.03 -10.36
CA ILE A 207 -18.54 -10.32 -10.40
C ILE A 207 -19.42 -10.45 -9.15
N PRO A 208 -20.75 -10.31 -9.27
CA PRO A 208 -21.65 -10.40 -8.14
C PRO A 208 -21.48 -11.72 -7.36
N ARG A 209 -21.48 -11.64 -6.02
CA ARG A 209 -21.34 -12.78 -5.09
C ARG A 209 -19.99 -13.51 -5.15
N LYS A 210 -19.01 -12.98 -5.88
CA LYS A 210 -17.63 -13.45 -5.83
C LYS A 210 -16.79 -12.47 -5.02
N LEU A 211 -15.69 -13.00 -4.48
CA LEU A 211 -14.70 -12.22 -3.77
C LEU A 211 -14.04 -11.20 -4.70
N GLU A 212 -13.60 -10.07 -4.16
CA GLU A 212 -12.82 -9.10 -4.93
C GLU A 212 -11.58 -9.75 -5.54
N LYS A 213 -11.14 -9.27 -6.71
CA LYS A 213 -10.02 -9.85 -7.47
C LYS A 213 -10.22 -11.33 -7.81
N PHE A 214 -11.46 -11.84 -7.91
CA PHE A 214 -11.76 -13.25 -8.21
C PHE A 214 -10.94 -13.80 -9.40
N LEU A 215 -10.89 -13.07 -10.52
CA LEU A 215 -10.11 -13.50 -11.68
C LEU A 215 -8.62 -13.71 -11.35
N LEU A 216 -8.02 -12.80 -10.56
CA LEU A 216 -6.63 -12.91 -10.12
C LEU A 216 -6.45 -14.11 -9.17
N ARG A 217 -7.35 -14.27 -8.18
CA ARG A 217 -7.31 -15.39 -7.22
C ARG A 217 -7.39 -16.74 -7.94
N SER A 218 -8.38 -16.93 -8.80
CA SER A 218 -8.51 -18.15 -9.62
C SER A 218 -7.32 -18.40 -10.54
N ALA A 219 -6.68 -17.33 -11.05
CA ALA A 219 -5.48 -17.48 -11.86
C ALA A 219 -4.29 -18.05 -11.09
N PHE A 220 -4.30 -18.07 -9.76
CA PHE A 220 -3.17 -18.52 -8.95
C PHE A 220 -3.53 -19.62 -7.95
N GLU A 221 -4.57 -20.41 -8.23
CA GLU A 221 -4.88 -21.63 -7.48
C GLU A 221 -3.66 -22.56 -7.36
N GLY A 222 -3.35 -22.98 -6.14
CA GLY A 222 -2.17 -23.79 -5.80
C GLY A 222 -0.85 -23.03 -5.67
N TRP A 223 -0.83 -21.70 -5.82
CA TRP A 223 0.40 -20.89 -5.66
C TRP A 223 0.54 -20.25 -4.27
N LEU A 224 -0.53 -20.28 -3.47
CA LEU A 224 -0.58 -19.78 -2.10
C LEU A 224 -1.38 -20.77 -1.25
N PRO A 225 -1.26 -20.71 0.10
CA PRO A 225 -2.21 -21.37 0.99
C PRO A 225 -3.65 -20.93 0.64
N GLU A 226 -4.59 -21.88 0.66
CA GLU A 226 -5.96 -21.65 0.21
C GLU A 226 -6.65 -20.55 1.04
N GLU A 227 -6.37 -20.55 2.34
CA GLU A 227 -6.83 -19.57 3.31
C GLU A 227 -6.29 -18.15 3.09
N VAL A 228 -5.15 -18.00 2.39
CA VAL A 228 -4.63 -16.69 1.98
C VAL A 228 -5.20 -16.30 0.62
N LEU A 229 -5.23 -17.25 -0.32
CA LEU A 229 -5.70 -17.03 -1.69
C LEU A 229 -7.19 -16.61 -1.73
N TRP A 230 -8.00 -17.12 -0.82
CA TRP A 230 -9.45 -16.87 -0.77
C TRP A 230 -9.90 -16.02 0.43
N ARG A 231 -8.97 -15.33 1.11
CA ARG A 231 -9.30 -14.38 2.17
C ARG A 231 -9.88 -13.08 1.61
N SER A 232 -10.97 -12.59 2.18
CA SER A 232 -11.44 -11.22 1.94
C SER A 232 -10.43 -10.19 2.44
N LYS A 233 -10.33 -9.07 1.74
CA LYS A 233 -9.55 -7.92 2.21
C LYS A 233 -10.23 -7.26 3.41
N GLU A 234 -9.55 -7.23 4.54
CA GLU A 234 -9.88 -6.36 5.68
C GLU A 234 -9.33 -4.95 5.41
N GLY A 235 -9.96 -3.90 5.97
CA GLY A 235 -9.52 -2.52 5.76
C GLY A 235 -8.12 -2.27 6.32
N PHE A 236 -7.38 -1.27 5.81
CA PHE A 236 -6.03 -0.93 6.32
C PHE A 236 -6.05 -0.57 7.82
N SER A 237 -7.17 -0.04 8.34
CA SER A 237 -7.40 0.22 9.77
C SER A 237 -7.47 -1.04 10.62
N GLU A 238 -7.98 -2.14 10.06
CA GLU A 238 -8.12 -3.45 10.73
C GLU A 238 -6.84 -4.31 10.56
N ALA A 239 -6.07 -4.04 9.51
CA ALA A 239 -4.87 -4.78 9.13
C ALA A 239 -3.72 -4.68 10.16
N LEU A 240 -3.52 -3.52 10.79
CA LEU A 240 -2.40 -3.31 11.71
C LEU A 240 -2.60 -3.94 13.11
N GLY A 241 -3.81 -4.39 13.47
CA GLY A 241 -4.17 -4.94 14.80
C GLY A 241 -5.52 -4.44 15.30
N LYS A 242 -5.90 -4.78 16.54
CA LYS A 242 -7.14 -4.23 17.15
C LYS A 242 -7.04 -2.73 17.43
N THR A 243 -5.83 -2.19 17.35
CA THR A 243 -5.55 -0.78 17.58
C THR A 243 -5.58 -0.03 16.25
N ASP A 244 -6.61 0.79 16.04
CA ASP A 244 -6.73 1.63 14.85
C ASP A 244 -5.71 2.78 14.91
N LEU A 245 -4.79 2.81 13.94
CA LEU A 245 -3.77 3.86 13.83
C LEU A 245 -4.40 5.24 13.62
N GLY A 246 -5.51 5.33 12.88
CA GLY A 246 -6.29 6.55 12.74
C GLY A 246 -6.83 7.04 14.08
N ASP A 247 -7.33 6.16 14.94
CA ASP A 247 -7.79 6.54 16.28
C ASP A 247 -6.65 6.96 17.20
N ILE A 248 -5.47 6.32 17.10
CA ILE A 248 -4.28 6.74 17.84
C ILE A 248 -3.89 8.16 17.46
N VAL A 249 -3.73 8.42 16.16
CA VAL A 249 -3.32 9.72 15.63
C VAL A 249 -4.37 10.77 15.95
N HIS A 250 -5.65 10.49 15.73
CA HIS A 250 -6.73 11.43 15.98
C HIS A 250 -6.80 11.85 17.45
N ARG A 251 -6.65 10.90 18.38
CA ARG A 251 -6.59 11.20 19.82
C ARG A 251 -5.38 12.07 20.16
N HIS A 252 -4.21 11.75 19.63
CA HIS A 252 -3.00 12.57 19.85
C HIS A 252 -3.16 13.98 19.26
N ALA A 253 -3.60 14.10 18.02
CA ALA A 253 -3.83 15.40 17.39
C ALA A 253 -4.85 16.25 18.17
N SER A 254 -5.88 15.62 18.76
CA SER A 254 -6.87 16.33 19.59
C SER A 254 -6.32 16.83 20.93
N THR A 255 -5.18 16.33 21.41
CA THR A 255 -4.51 16.90 22.60
C THR A 255 -3.55 18.05 22.24
N VAL A 256 -3.05 18.06 21.01
CA VAL A 256 -2.11 19.08 20.51
C VAL A 256 -2.84 20.28 19.91
N ILE A 257 -3.98 20.07 19.25
CA ILE A 257 -4.76 21.12 18.61
C ILE A 257 -5.88 21.58 19.56
N SER A 258 -5.76 22.80 20.08
CA SER A 258 -6.79 23.39 20.95
C SER A 258 -8.08 23.70 20.18
N GLU A 259 -9.20 23.80 20.89
CA GLU A 259 -10.48 24.21 20.31
C GLU A 259 -10.39 25.56 19.60
N GLN A 260 -9.63 26.50 20.17
CA GLN A 260 -9.39 27.81 19.55
C GLN A 260 -8.61 27.69 18.23
N MET A 261 -7.49 26.95 18.23
CA MET A 261 -6.71 26.73 17.01
C MET A 261 -7.57 26.10 15.90
N PHE A 262 -8.41 25.13 16.28
CA PHE A 262 -9.30 24.47 15.34
C PHE A 262 -10.44 25.38 14.86
N ALA A 263 -10.99 26.24 15.71
CA ALA A 263 -12.00 27.23 15.31
C ALA A 263 -11.45 28.21 14.26
N GLU A 264 -10.20 28.66 14.42
CA GLU A 264 -9.52 29.63 13.55
C GLU A 264 -8.86 28.98 12.30
N ARG A 265 -9.04 27.67 12.09
CA ARG A 265 -8.34 26.92 11.03
C ARG A 265 -8.61 27.41 9.60
N ALA A 266 -9.79 27.98 9.35
CA ALA A 266 -10.15 28.51 8.03
C ALA A 266 -9.39 29.80 7.71
N ASP A 267 -9.07 30.61 8.73
CA ASP A 267 -8.28 31.82 8.58
C ASP A 267 -6.79 31.49 8.40
N ARG A 268 -6.30 30.49 9.14
CA ARG A 268 -4.91 30.01 9.03
C ARG A 268 -4.65 29.28 7.71
N PHE A 269 -5.56 28.39 7.30
CA PHE A 269 -5.41 27.53 6.12
C PHE A 269 -6.57 27.74 5.14
N PRO A 270 -6.62 28.90 4.44
CA PRO A 270 -7.74 29.24 3.56
C PRO A 270 -7.86 28.31 2.33
N ASP A 271 -6.74 27.73 1.87
CA ASP A 271 -6.75 26.65 0.88
C ASP A 271 -6.76 25.28 1.56
N ARG A 272 -7.76 24.47 1.20
CA ARG A 272 -7.98 23.11 1.72
C ARG A 272 -8.02 23.08 3.25
N VAL A 273 -8.99 23.82 3.79
CA VAL A 273 -9.26 23.91 5.23
C VAL A 273 -9.30 22.51 5.86
N PRO A 274 -8.52 22.26 6.93
CA PRO A 274 -8.58 21.01 7.68
C PRO A 274 -9.97 20.74 8.24
N GLU A 275 -10.42 19.49 8.16
CA GLU A 275 -11.73 19.08 8.68
C GLU A 275 -11.66 18.31 9.98
N THR A 276 -10.48 17.87 10.37
CA THR A 276 -10.23 17.16 11.64
C THR A 276 -8.98 17.73 12.32
N PRO A 277 -8.84 17.58 13.65
CA PRO A 277 -7.61 17.93 14.37
C PRO A 277 -6.36 17.28 13.77
N GLU A 278 -6.49 16.05 13.25
CA GLU A 278 -5.42 15.35 12.56
C GLU A 278 -5.01 16.03 11.24
N GLU A 279 -5.98 16.36 10.37
CA GLU A 279 -5.69 17.10 9.14
C GLU A 279 -4.99 18.44 9.46
N TYR A 280 -5.42 19.09 10.55
CA TYR A 280 -4.80 20.34 11.01
C TYR A 280 -3.36 20.11 11.42
N TRP A 281 -3.12 19.10 12.27
CA TRP A 281 -1.80 18.81 12.80
C TRP A 281 -0.80 18.44 11.69
N TYR A 282 -1.21 17.58 10.75
CA TYR A 282 -0.40 17.27 9.57
C TYR A 282 -0.13 18.49 8.70
N ARG A 283 -1.15 19.31 8.43
CA ARG A 283 -0.98 20.54 7.65
C ARG A 283 -0.03 21.51 8.33
N GLN A 284 -0.13 21.67 9.65
CA GLN A 284 0.80 22.49 10.42
C GLN A 284 2.25 22.00 10.27
N ILE A 285 2.51 20.70 10.53
CA ILE A 285 3.86 20.13 10.39
C ILE A 285 4.38 20.33 8.96
N PHE A 286 3.52 20.14 7.95
CA PHE A 286 3.89 20.34 6.56
C PHE A 286 4.29 21.79 6.25
N GLU A 287 3.53 22.80 6.71
CA GLU A 287 3.87 24.21 6.48
C GLU A 287 5.07 24.69 7.31
N ASP A 288 5.28 24.10 8.49
CA ASP A 288 6.47 24.36 9.31
C ASP A 288 7.75 23.78 8.66
N THR A 289 7.59 22.72 7.85
CA THR A 289 8.69 22.01 7.18
C THR A 289 8.95 22.53 5.77
N PHE A 290 7.90 22.84 5.02
CA PHE A 290 7.95 23.22 3.62
C PHE A 290 7.36 24.61 3.39
N HIS A 291 7.95 25.36 2.46
CA HIS A 291 7.36 26.61 1.99
C HIS A 291 6.09 26.34 1.17
N TYR A 292 4.93 26.33 1.84
CA TYR A 292 3.64 25.95 1.25
C TYR A 292 3.32 26.67 -0.07
N GLY A 293 3.60 27.96 -0.18
CA GLY A 293 3.35 28.72 -1.42
C GLY A 293 4.10 28.19 -2.66
N LYS A 294 5.16 27.40 -2.49
CA LYS A 294 5.91 26.78 -3.59
C LYS A 294 5.43 25.36 -3.92
N VAL A 295 5.05 24.58 -2.91
CA VAL A 295 4.77 23.13 -3.06
C VAL A 295 3.29 22.77 -2.93
N GLY A 296 2.50 23.60 -2.25
CA GLY A 296 1.07 23.37 -1.99
C GLY A 296 0.23 23.05 -3.23
N PRO A 297 0.42 23.73 -4.39
CA PRO A 297 -0.29 23.39 -5.62
C PRO A 297 -0.01 21.98 -6.16
N LEU A 298 1.14 21.39 -5.80
CA LEU A 298 1.56 20.05 -6.23
C LEU A 298 1.09 18.95 -5.28
N VAL A 299 0.76 19.29 -4.04
CA VAL A 299 0.20 18.33 -3.08
C VAL A 299 -1.23 18.05 -3.47
N HIS A 300 -1.64 16.78 -3.53
CA HIS A 300 -3.01 16.38 -3.78
C HIS A 300 -3.62 15.84 -2.50
N THR A 301 -4.78 16.38 -2.12
CA THR A 301 -5.51 15.97 -0.92
C THR A 301 -6.98 15.78 -1.24
N LYS A 302 -7.68 14.90 -0.52
CA LYS A 302 -9.16 14.80 -0.56
C LYS A 302 -9.79 14.39 -1.91
N VAL A 303 -9.02 13.92 -2.91
CA VAL A 303 -9.52 13.49 -4.25
C VAL A 303 -10.40 12.22 -4.19
N TYR A 304 -10.46 11.58 -3.02
CA TYR A 304 -11.20 10.35 -2.79
C TYR A 304 -12.39 10.50 -1.85
N ARG A 305 -12.78 11.75 -1.56
CA ARG A 305 -14.07 12.08 -0.96
C ARG A 305 -15.13 12.23 -2.04
#